data_AF-A0A7V8Z6Q7-F1
#
_entry.id   AF-A0A7V8Z6Q7-F1
#
_cell.length_a   1.000
_cell.length_b   1.000
_cell.length_c   1.000
_cell.angle_alpha   90.00
_cell.angle_beta   90.00
_cell.angle_gamma   90.00
#
_symmetry.space_group_name_H-M   'P 1'
#
loop_
_entity.id
_entity.type
_entity.pdbx_description
1 polymer ?
#
loop_
_entity_poly.entity_id
_entity_poly.type
_entity_poly.pdbx_seq_one_letter_code
_entity_poly.pdbx_strand_id
1 'polypeptide(L)' 'MTATIPDIVSAPEIAQRLGVRPATVHQWRRRGILPGPEAVLGHTPVWTWATIEAWAIETRRLTR' A
#
# COMPACT_ATOMS: atom_id res chain seq x y z
N MET A 1 22.45 17.83 -3.31
CA MET A 1 21.03 17.49 -3.50
C MET A 1 20.80 16.13 -2.87
N THR A 2 20.18 16.07 -1.70
CA THR A 2 19.85 14.79 -1.02
C THR A 2 18.67 14.16 -1.75
N ALA A 3 18.86 12.97 -2.33
CA ALA A 3 17.75 12.21 -2.89
C ALA A 3 16.90 11.66 -1.73
N THR A 4 15.64 12.08 -1.64
CA THR A 4 14.69 11.48 -0.70
C THR A 4 14.36 10.08 -1.21
N ILE A 5 14.71 9.06 -0.43
CA ILE A 5 14.38 7.68 -0.73
C ILE A 5 12.85 7.53 -0.59
N PRO A 6 12.13 7.06 -1.62
CA PRO A 6 10.69 6.84 -1.51
C PRO A 6 10.39 5.76 -0.47
N ASP A 7 9.36 5.97 0.34
CA ASP A 7 8.89 5.00 1.33
C ASP A 7 8.13 3.89 0.62
N ILE A 8 8.84 2.79 0.31
CA ILE A 8 8.28 1.63 -0.39
C ILE A 8 7.69 0.65 0.62
N VAL A 9 6.47 0.22 0.35
CA VAL A 9 5.70 -0.72 1.18
C VAL A 9 5.19 -1.90 0.37
N SER A 10 5.16 -3.04 1.03
CA SER A 10 4.55 -4.30 0.60
C SER A 10 3.21 -4.51 1.30
N ALA A 11 2.44 -5.53 0.90
CA ALA A 11 1.13 -5.79 1.49
C ALA A 11 1.13 -6.00 3.02
N PRO A 12 2.11 -6.69 3.65
CA PRO A 12 2.23 -6.76 5.10
C PRO A 12 2.44 -5.40 5.78
N GLU A 13 3.28 -4.53 5.21
CA GLU A 13 3.56 -3.20 5.77
C GLU A 13 2.35 -2.26 5.64
N ILE A 14 1.65 -2.33 4.50
CA ILE A 14 0.35 -1.65 4.32
C ILE A 14 -0.63 -2.09 5.40
N ALA A 15 -0.73 -3.40 5.64
CA ALA A 15 -1.65 -3.95 6.63
C ALA A 15 -1.33 -3.45 8.04
N GLN A 16 -0.05 -3.44 8.41
CA GLN A 16 0.42 -2.93 9.70
C GLN A 16 0.04 -1.45 9.87
N ARG A 17 0.33 -0.60 8.88
CA ARG A 17 0.08 0.84 8.97
C ARG A 17 -1.42 1.19 8.95
N LEU A 18 -2.23 0.42 8.22
CA LEU A 18 -3.69 0.61 8.18
C LEU A 18 -4.43 -0.11 9.32
N GLY A 19 -3.73 -0.81 10.22
CA GLY A 19 -4.36 -1.53 11.34
C GLY A 19 -5.27 -2.69 10.91
N VAL A 20 -4.98 -3.34 9.77
CA VAL A 20 -5.76 -4.46 9.24
C VAL A 20 -4.92 -5.74 9.15
N ARG A 21 -5.57 -6.87 8.86
CA ARG A 21 -4.87 -8.14 8.61
C ARG A 21 -4.21 -8.13 7.22
N PRO A 22 -3.03 -8.74 7.01
CA PRO A 22 -2.43 -8.88 5.67
C PRO A 22 -3.35 -9.54 4.63
N ALA A 23 -4.16 -10.52 5.07
CA ALA A 23 -5.17 -11.16 4.23
C ALA A 23 -6.20 -10.16 3.66
N THR A 24 -6.52 -9.09 4.39
CA THR A 24 -7.42 -8.03 3.94
C THR A 24 -6.81 -7.26 2.77
N VAL A 25 -5.52 -6.91 2.85
CA VAL A 25 -4.81 -6.21 1.76
C VAL A 25 -4.69 -7.11 0.52
N HIS A 26 -4.41 -8.41 0.70
CA HIS A 26 -4.43 -9.37 -0.40
C HIS A 26 -5.82 -9.49 -1.04
N GLN A 27 -6.89 -9.48 -0.24
CA GLN A 27 -8.26 -9.49 -0.75
C GLN A 27 -8.57 -8.22 -1.55
N TRP A 28 -8.15 -7.03 -1.06
CA TRP A 28 -8.32 -5.77 -1.76
C TRP A 28 -7.63 -5.78 -3.13
N ARG A 29 -6.38 -6.28 -3.19
CA ARG A 29 -5.66 -6.47 -4.45
C ARG A 29 -6.38 -7.44 -5.38
N ARG A 30 -6.81 -8.61 -4.88
CA ARG A 30 -7.53 -9.61 -5.68
C ARG A 30 -8.86 -9.09 -6.24
N ARG A 31 -9.52 -8.19 -5.51
CA ARG A 31 -10.78 -7.54 -5.92
C ARG A 31 -10.56 -6.31 -6.82
N GLY A 32 -9.30 -5.92 -7.08
CA GLY A 32 -8.99 -4.74 -7.89
C GLY A 32 -9.37 -3.41 -7.23
N ILE A 33 -9.57 -3.37 -5.92
CA ILE A 33 -9.92 -2.14 -5.19
C ILE A 33 -8.70 -1.44 -4.57
N LEU A 34 -7.60 -2.18 -4.39
CA LEU A 34 -6.30 -1.60 -4.03
C LEU A 34 -5.69 -0.99 -5.30
N PRO A 35 -4.94 0.13 -5.20
CA PRO A 35 -4.17 0.64 -6.33
C PRO A 35 -3.30 -0.45 -6.94
N GLY A 36 -3.09 -0.38 -8.26
CA GLY A 36 -2.15 -1.27 -8.94
C GLY A 36 -0.75 -1.14 -8.32
N PRO A 37 0.04 -2.24 -8.24
CA PRO A 37 1.41 -2.16 -7.76
C PRO A 37 2.26 -1.29 -8.69
N GLU A 38 3.07 -0.42 -8.10
CA GLU A 38 3.95 0.49 -8.84
C GLU A 38 5.20 -0.24 -9.32
N ALA A 39 5.63 -1.27 -8.59
CA ALA A 39 6.70 -2.17 -8.99
C ALA A 39 6.50 -3.58 -8.41
N VAL A 40 7.33 -4.50 -8.87
CA VAL A 40 7.47 -5.84 -8.28
C VAL A 40 8.93 -6.04 -7.94
N LEU A 41 9.24 -6.26 -6.66
CA LEU A 41 10.57 -6.60 -6.19
C LEU A 41 10.65 -8.12 -6.02
N GLY A 42 11.35 -8.79 -6.94
CA GLY A 42 11.35 -10.25 -7.06
C GLY A 42 9.95 -10.77 -7.41
N HIS A 43 9.23 -11.26 -6.41
CA HIS A 43 7.83 -11.72 -6.54
C HIS A 43 6.84 -10.90 -5.71
N THR A 44 7.32 -9.89 -4.98
CA THR A 44 6.51 -9.08 -4.07
C THR A 44 6.05 -7.81 -4.78
N PRO A 45 4.74 -7.61 -4.99
CA PRO A 45 4.21 -6.33 -5.44
C PRO A 45 4.44 -5.26 -4.38
N VAL A 46 4.88 -4.08 -4.80
CA VAL A 46 5.17 -2.95 -3.91
C VAL A 46 4.53 -1.66 -4.42
N TRP A 47 4.34 -0.74 -3.49
CA TRP A 47 3.78 0.59 -3.69
C TRP A 47 4.62 1.60 -2.93
N THR A 48 4.55 2.87 -3.30
CA THR A 48 4.89 3.95 -2.38
C THR A 48 3.80 4.10 -1.30
N TRP A 49 4.22 4.43 -0.08
CA TRP A 49 3.26 4.72 0.99
C TRP A 49 2.34 5.89 0.63
N ALA A 50 2.85 6.91 -0.06
CA ALA A 50 2.06 8.07 -0.49
C ALA A 50 0.83 7.67 -1.34
N THR A 51 1.00 6.75 -2.28
CA THR A 51 -0.11 6.23 -3.11
C THR A 51 -1.14 5.48 -2.27
N ILE A 52 -0.69 4.65 -1.32
CA ILE A 52 -1.58 3.90 -0.44
C ILE A 52 -2.30 4.80 0.55
N GLU A 53 -1.62 5.80 1.12
CA GLU A 53 -2.20 6.76 2.05
C GLU A 53 -3.30 7.59 1.37
N ALA A 54 -3.03 8.13 0.18
CA ALA A 54 -4.02 8.88 -0.59
C ALA A 54 -5.28 8.04 -0.87
N TRP A 55 -5.09 6.80 -1.32
CA TRP A 55 -6.18 5.86 -1.55
C TRP A 55 -6.94 5.50 -0.25
N ALA A 56 -6.22 5.31 0.86
CA ALA A 56 -6.83 4.96 2.14
C ALA A 56 -7.70 6.12 2.66
N ILE A 57 -7.27 7.36 2.47
CA ILE A 57 -8.05 8.56 2.80
C ILE A 57 -9.29 8.66 1.90
N GLU A 58 -9.11 8.56 0.57
CA GLU A 58 -10.21 8.65 -0.41
C GLU A 58 -11.32 7.63 -0.10
N THR A 59 -10.92 6.43 0.31
CA THR A 59 -11.85 5.33 0.60
C THR A 59 -12.27 5.23 2.08
N ARG A 60 -11.90 6.20 2.91
CA ARG A 60 -12.18 6.26 4.37
C ARG A 60 -11.67 5.06 5.16
N ARG A 61 -10.60 4.43 4.71
CA ARG A 61 -9.83 3.40 5.44
C ARG A 61 -8.80 4.00 6.39
N LEU A 62 -8.45 5.26 6.17
CA LEU A 62 -7.63 6.07 7.07
C LEU A 62 -8.34 7.41 7.25
N THR A 63 -8.59 7.80 8.50
CA THR A 63 -9.04 9.14 8.86
C THR A 63 -7.86 9.83 9.49
N ARG A 64 -7.47 10.99 8.95
CA ARG A 64 -6.34 11.77 9.47
C ARG A 64 -6.69 12.48 10.76
#